data_AF-A0A2E8E4Y7-F1
#
_entry.id   AF-A0A2E8E4Y7-F1
#
_cell.length_a   1.000
_cell.length_b   1.000
_cell.length_c   1.000
_cell.angle_alpha   90.00
_cell.angle_beta   90.00
_cell.angle_gamma   90.00
#
_symmetry.space_group_name_H-M   'P 1'
#
loop_
_entity.id
_entity.type
_entity.pdbx_description
1 polymer ?
#
loop_
_entity_poly.entity_id
_entity_poly.type
_entity_poly.pdbx_seq_one_letter_code
_entity_poly.pdbx_strand_id
1 'polypeptide(L)'
;MLTTQATAISARVRWAPILIFDQEGEFIDQWAQFGRPSGIAFDDQGRIYVSDSESDDFQNPGFEMGIRVGEIETGWVTTFILYPWGDPRDPGGGTGAEFVAVDREGNIYGGEPRPRRIQKYVRVRP
;
A
#
# COMPACT_ATOMS: atom_id res chain seq x y z
N MET A 1 -46.08 -5.47 14.63
CA MET A 1 -45.00 -5.65 13.65
C MET A 1 -44.50 -4.27 13.28
N LEU A 2 -43.31 -3.88 13.75
CA LEU A 2 -42.65 -2.64 13.37
C LEU A 2 -41.40 -3.02 12.59
N THR A 3 -41.42 -2.76 11.29
CA THR A 3 -40.28 -2.94 10.38
C THR A 3 -39.38 -1.72 10.50
N THR A 4 -38.25 -1.88 11.20
CA THR A 4 -37.18 -0.88 11.19
C THR A 4 -36.44 -1.00 9.86
N GLN A 5 -36.56 0.01 9.00
CA GLN A 5 -35.68 0.13 7.84
C GLN A 5 -34.31 0.60 8.31
N ALA A 6 -33.29 -0.23 8.11
CA ALA A 6 -31.90 0.18 8.23
C ALA A 6 -31.52 0.98 6.97
N THR A 7 -31.40 2.29 7.10
CA THR A 7 -30.77 3.12 6.09
C THR A 7 -29.27 2.87 6.14
N ALA A 8 -28.74 2.07 5.21
CA ALA A 8 -27.31 1.93 5.02
C ALA A 8 -26.76 3.21 4.36
N ILE A 9 -26.12 4.07 5.16
CA ILE A 9 -25.33 5.19 4.63
C ILE A 9 -24.00 4.60 4.14
N SER A 10 -23.94 4.23 2.85
CA SER A 10 -22.68 3.83 2.22
C SER A 10 -21.88 5.09 1.86
N ALA A 11 -21.06 5.56 2.79
CA ALA A 11 -19.87 6.31 2.41
C ALA A 11 -18.89 5.28 1.82
N ARG A 12 -18.76 5.22 0.49
CA ARG A 12 -17.80 4.34 -0.18
C ARG A 12 -16.38 4.87 0.00
N VAL A 13 -15.85 4.80 1.21
CA VAL A 13 -14.41 4.68 1.39
C VAL A 13 -14.07 3.27 0.91
N ARG A 14 -13.35 3.14 -0.20
CA ARG A 14 -12.89 1.83 -0.69
C ARG A 14 -11.54 1.52 -0.06
N TRP A 15 -11.59 1.02 1.17
CA TRP A 15 -10.48 0.34 1.81
C TRP A 15 -10.08 -0.84 0.91
N ALA A 16 -8.82 -0.90 0.49
CA ALA A 16 -8.28 -2.00 -0.31
C ALA A 16 -7.24 -2.73 0.55
N PRO A 17 -7.64 -3.75 1.33
CA PRO A 17 -6.69 -4.52 2.12
C PRO A 17 -5.84 -5.42 1.23
N ILE A 18 -4.71 -5.86 1.76
CA ILE A 18 -4.04 -7.06 1.26
C ILE A 18 -4.83 -8.26 1.77
N LEU A 19 -5.18 -9.18 0.89
CA LEU A 19 -5.84 -10.44 1.23
C LEU A 19 -4.82 -11.57 1.10
N ILE A 20 -4.79 -12.45 2.10
CA ILE A 20 -3.86 -13.56 2.20
C ILE A 20 -4.65 -14.85 2.05
N PHE A 21 -4.20 -15.70 1.15
CA PHE A 21 -4.78 -17.00 0.86
C PHE A 21 -3.71 -18.07 0.91
N ASP A 22 -4.10 -19.32 1.20
CA ASP A 22 -3.22 -20.47 0.96
C ASP A 22 -3.13 -20.79 -0.54
N GLN A 23 -2.44 -21.88 -0.88
CA GLN A 23 -2.25 -22.29 -2.27
C GLN A 23 -3.52 -22.89 -2.89
N GLU A 24 -4.44 -23.35 -2.05
CA GLU A 24 -5.75 -23.89 -2.41
C GLU A 24 -6.79 -22.77 -2.60
N GLY A 25 -6.46 -21.53 -2.21
CA GLY A 25 -7.31 -20.36 -2.32
C GLY A 25 -8.22 -20.14 -1.10
N GLU A 26 -7.99 -20.84 0.01
CA GLU A 26 -8.69 -20.58 1.26
C GLU A 26 -8.16 -19.28 1.88
N PHE A 27 -9.09 -18.43 2.33
CA PHE A 27 -8.76 -17.18 2.98
C PHE A 27 -8.09 -17.43 4.34
N ILE A 28 -6.91 -16.85 4.54
CA ILE A 28 -6.15 -16.93 5.79
C ILE A 28 -6.35 -15.68 6.64
N ASP A 29 -6.06 -14.51 6.06
CA ASP A 29 -6.02 -13.24 6.80
C ASP A 29 -6.11 -12.02 5.86
N GLN A 30 -6.31 -10.83 6.42
CA GLN A 30 -6.30 -9.56 5.71
C GLN A 30 -5.51 -8.47 6.46
N TRP A 31 -4.75 -7.67 5.72
CA TRP A 31 -3.95 -6.57 6.27
C TRP A 31 -4.40 -5.22 5.71
N ALA A 32 -4.66 -4.27 6.61
CA ALA A 32 -5.13 -2.92 6.30
C ALA A 32 -4.07 -1.81 6.57
N GLN A 33 -2.98 -2.17 7.24
CA GLN A 33 -1.91 -1.28 7.67
C GLN A 33 -0.97 -0.83 6.53
N PHE A 34 -1.12 -1.40 5.32
CA PHE A 34 -0.28 -1.09 4.16
C PHE A 34 -0.82 0.06 3.28
N GLY A 35 -1.82 0.80 3.73
CA GLY A 35 -2.40 1.93 3.00
C GLY A 35 -3.34 1.46 1.90
N ARG A 36 -3.15 1.97 0.68
CA ARG A 36 -3.90 1.57 -0.52
C ARG A 36 -2.95 0.90 -1.52
N PRO A 37 -2.72 -0.42 -1.40
CA PRO A 37 -1.70 -1.13 -2.19
C PRO A 37 -1.94 -1.03 -3.70
N SER A 38 -0.89 -0.69 -4.45
CA SER A 38 -0.83 -0.73 -5.92
C SER A 38 0.11 -1.82 -6.44
N GLY A 39 1.17 -2.13 -5.70
CA GLY A 39 2.16 -3.16 -6.03
C GLY A 39 2.73 -3.82 -4.78
N ILE A 40 3.11 -5.10 -4.91
CA ILE A 40 3.66 -5.91 -3.81
C ILE A 40 4.91 -6.64 -4.30
N ALA A 41 5.97 -6.63 -3.51
CA ALA A 41 7.17 -7.45 -3.68
C ALA A 41 7.60 -8.09 -2.36
N PHE A 42 8.41 -9.13 -2.45
CA PHE A 42 8.96 -9.86 -1.31
C PHE A 42 10.46 -10.06 -1.49
N ASP A 43 11.17 -10.28 -0.38
CA ASP A 43 12.57 -10.71 -0.40
C ASP A 43 12.78 -12.04 0.33
N ASP A 44 14.02 -12.52 0.33
CA ASP A 44 14.45 -13.75 1.00
C ASP A 44 14.68 -13.58 2.51
N GLN A 45 14.44 -12.39 3.05
CA GLN A 45 14.57 -12.06 4.47
C GLN A 45 13.20 -11.98 5.17
N GLY A 46 12.13 -12.39 4.49
CA GLY A 46 10.78 -12.41 5.06
C GLY A 46 10.13 -11.02 5.12
N ARG A 47 10.55 -10.09 4.26
CA ARG A 47 9.95 -8.75 4.18
C ARG A 47 8.99 -8.63 3.01
N ILE A 48 7.92 -7.87 3.23
CA ILE A 48 6.98 -7.43 2.21
C ILE A 48 7.19 -5.94 1.93
N TYR A 49 7.16 -5.58 0.66
CA TYR A 49 7.28 -4.21 0.16
C TYR A 49 5.99 -3.88 -0.57
N VAL A 50 5.31 -2.83 -0.14
CA VAL A 50 4.01 -2.45 -0.68
C VAL A 50 4.07 -1.01 -1.14
N SER A 51 3.87 -0.78 -2.42
CA SER A 51 3.69 0.56 -2.94
C SER A 51 2.24 1.01 -2.78
N ASP A 52 2.08 2.29 -2.49
CA ASP A 52 0.81 2.98 -2.32
C ASP A 52 0.90 4.30 -3.07
N SER A 53 0.30 4.33 -4.26
CA SER A 53 0.23 5.47 -5.18
C SER A 53 -1.13 6.15 -5.18
N GLU A 54 -2.08 5.67 -4.36
CA GLU A 54 -3.47 6.09 -4.40
C GLU A 54 -4.01 6.58 -3.05
N SER A 55 -3.23 6.53 -1.96
CA SER A 55 -3.65 7.15 -0.71
C SER A 55 -3.64 8.68 -0.80
N ASP A 56 -4.78 9.27 -0.43
CA ASP A 56 -5.07 10.70 -0.41
C ASP A 56 -6.26 10.98 0.53
N ASP A 57 -6.65 12.25 0.69
CA ASP A 57 -7.73 12.69 1.59
C ASP A 57 -9.13 12.21 1.17
N PHE A 58 -9.27 11.57 -0.01
CA PHE A 58 -10.53 11.11 -0.58
C PHE A 58 -10.61 9.58 -0.70
N GLN A 59 -9.58 8.94 -1.26
CA GLN A 59 -9.53 7.51 -1.59
C GLN A 59 -9.15 6.65 -0.38
N ASN A 60 -8.22 7.14 0.44
CA ASN A 60 -7.77 6.44 1.65
C ASN A 60 -7.37 7.42 2.78
N PRO A 61 -8.36 8.14 3.36
CA PRO A 61 -8.08 9.19 4.33
C PRO A 61 -7.32 8.66 5.56
N GLY A 62 -6.32 9.43 6.01
CA GLY A 62 -5.47 9.06 7.14
C GLY A 62 -4.21 8.26 6.76
N PHE A 63 -4.02 7.95 5.48
CA PHE A 63 -2.78 7.37 4.96
C PHE A 63 -2.06 8.35 4.03
N GLU A 64 -0.73 8.37 4.14
CA GLU A 64 0.14 9.07 3.21
C GLU A 64 0.60 8.15 2.08
N MET A 65 0.73 8.70 0.88
CA MET A 65 1.28 8.02 -0.29
C MET A 65 2.75 7.65 -0.08
N GLY A 66 3.18 6.47 -0.53
CA GLY A 66 4.58 6.05 -0.40
C GLY A 66 4.78 4.54 -0.52
N ILE A 67 5.88 4.05 0.05
CA ILE A 67 6.20 2.62 0.09
C ILE A 67 6.28 2.18 1.55
N ARG A 68 5.54 1.14 1.92
CA ARG A 68 5.59 0.51 3.24
C ARG A 68 6.35 -0.79 3.16
N VAL A 69 7.27 -0.98 4.09
CA VAL A 69 7.99 -2.26 4.27
C VAL A 69 7.53 -2.86 5.58
N GLY A 70 7.20 -4.14 5.55
CA GLY A 70 6.79 -4.88 6.73
C GLY A 70 7.36 -6.28 6.78
N GLU A 71 7.05 -6.97 7.87
CA GLU A 71 7.41 -8.37 8.10
C GLU A 71 6.26 -9.28 7.67
N ILE A 72 6.55 -10.34 6.90
CA ILE A 72 5.52 -11.28 6.44
C ILE A 72 4.93 -12.08 7.61
N GLU A 73 5.77 -12.46 8.58
CA GLU A 73 5.34 -13.31 9.71
C GLU A 73 4.32 -12.62 10.61
N THR A 74 4.43 -11.30 10.76
CA THR A 74 3.66 -10.54 11.75
C THR A 74 2.69 -9.53 11.11
N GLY A 75 2.90 -9.19 9.84
CA GLY A 75 2.20 -8.10 9.17
C GLY A 75 2.62 -6.70 9.66
N TRP A 76 3.59 -6.57 10.58
CA TRP A 76 3.97 -5.25 11.10
C TRP A 76 4.71 -4.43 10.05
N VAL A 77 4.26 -3.18 9.86
CA VAL A 77 4.98 -2.20 9.05
C VAL A 77 6.15 -1.67 9.88
N THR A 78 7.36 -1.89 9.41
CA THR A 78 8.60 -1.51 10.10
C THR A 78 9.28 -0.30 9.46
N THR A 79 8.93 0.04 8.21
CA THR A 79 9.47 1.21 7.53
C THR A 79 8.42 1.83 6.62
N PHE A 80 8.42 3.16 6.57
CA PHE A 80 7.63 3.92 5.61
C PHE A 80 8.55 4.89 4.87
N ILE A 81 8.51 4.82 3.54
CA ILE A 81 9.18 5.73 2.62
C ILE A 81 8.09 6.62 2.04
N LEU A 82 7.97 7.83 2.60
CA LEU A 82 7.05 8.85 2.12
C LEU A 82 7.37 9.22 0.67
N TYR A 83 6.34 9.38 -0.18
CA TYR A 83 6.48 10.07 -1.46
C TYR A 83 6.30 11.58 -1.23
N PRO A 84 7.37 12.39 -1.16
CA PRO A 84 7.30 13.76 -0.63
C PRO A 84 6.65 14.75 -1.60
N TRP A 85 6.38 14.34 -2.83
CA TRP A 85 5.82 15.21 -3.87
C TRP A 85 4.32 14.98 -4.10
N GLY A 86 3.68 14.13 -3.30
CA GLY A 86 2.22 13.91 -3.36
C GLY A 86 1.46 15.06 -2.70
N ASP A 87 0.43 15.59 -3.37
CA ASP A 87 -0.56 16.46 -2.74
C ASP A 87 -1.75 15.58 -2.31
N PRO A 88 -2.00 15.37 -1.01
CA PRO A 88 -3.09 14.52 -0.54
C PRO A 88 -4.48 15.08 -0.90
N ARG A 89 -4.57 16.32 -1.40
CA ARG A 89 -5.82 16.94 -1.85
C ARG A 89 -6.09 16.70 -3.34
N ASP A 90 -5.13 16.14 -4.08
CA ASP A 90 -5.29 15.75 -5.49
C ASP A 90 -5.58 14.24 -5.59
N PRO A 91 -6.82 13.83 -5.91
CA PRO A 91 -7.20 12.42 -5.99
C PRO A 91 -6.69 11.73 -7.27
N GLY A 92 -5.76 12.36 -7.99
CA GLY A 92 -5.28 11.90 -9.29
C GLY A 92 -4.59 10.52 -9.28
N GLY A 93 -4.12 10.05 -8.11
CA GLY A 93 -3.35 8.80 -7.98
C GLY A 93 -2.12 8.73 -8.90
N GLY A 94 -1.32 7.67 -8.81
CA GLY A 94 -0.23 7.38 -9.76
C GLY A 94 0.90 8.43 -9.81
N THR A 95 0.96 9.35 -8.85
CA THR A 95 2.07 10.30 -8.70
C THR A 95 3.26 9.66 -8.00
N GLY A 96 3.02 8.73 -7.07
CA GLY A 96 4.04 7.91 -6.42
C GLY A 96 4.30 6.58 -7.12
N ALA A 97 4.96 5.66 -6.40
CA ALA A 97 5.24 4.32 -6.88
C ALA A 97 3.94 3.52 -7.06
N GLU A 98 3.63 3.13 -8.30
CA GLU A 98 2.53 2.23 -8.66
C GLU A 98 2.95 0.76 -8.60
N PHE A 99 4.22 0.51 -8.92
CA PHE A 99 4.85 -0.79 -8.87
C PHE A 99 6.08 -0.72 -7.98
N VAL A 100 6.41 -1.83 -7.32
CA VAL A 100 7.62 -1.97 -6.50
C VAL A 100 8.36 -3.26 -6.83
N ALA A 101 9.69 -3.17 -6.88
CA ALA A 101 10.60 -4.30 -6.95
C ALA A 101 11.76 -4.11 -5.98
N VAL A 102 12.39 -5.21 -5.56
CA VAL A 102 13.51 -5.20 -4.62
C VAL A 102 14.65 -6.05 -5.17
N ASP A 103 15.89 -5.59 -5.01
CA ASP A 103 17.09 -6.38 -5.34
C ASP A 103 17.66 -7.10 -4.11
N ARG A 104 18.68 -7.95 -4.33
CA ARG A 104 19.31 -8.74 -3.25
C ARG A 104 20.04 -7.92 -2.19
N GLU A 105 20.33 -6.65 -2.46
CA GLU A 105 20.93 -5.74 -1.48
C GLU A 105 19.85 -5.00 -0.67
N GLY A 106 18.57 -5.27 -0.95
CA GLY A 106 17.44 -4.58 -0.33
C GLY A 106 17.18 -3.19 -0.89
N ASN A 107 17.76 -2.83 -2.06
CA ASN A 107 17.40 -1.59 -2.72
C ASN A 107 16.02 -1.73 -3.35
N ILE A 108 15.22 -0.67 -3.25
CA ILE A 108 13.83 -0.66 -3.71
C ILE A 108 13.73 0.14 -5.01
N TYR A 109 12.95 -0.34 -5.96
CA TYR A 109 12.71 0.32 -7.24
C TYR A 109 11.21 0.57 -7.39
N GLY A 110 10.81 1.85 -7.43
CA GLY A 110 9.44 2.28 -7.64
C GLY A 110 9.20 2.72 -9.08
N GLY A 111 8.13 2.22 -9.71
CA GLY A 111 7.66 2.71 -11.01
C GLY A 111 6.63 3.83 -10.82
N GLU A 112 6.95 5.05 -11.25
CA GLU A 112 6.09 6.23 -11.05
C GLU A 112 5.46 6.68 -12.38
N PRO A 113 4.18 6.35 -12.66
CA PRO A 113 3.61 6.51 -13.99
C PRO A 113 3.36 7.99 -14.38
N ARG A 114 2.87 8.84 -13.47
CA ARG A 114 2.66 10.27 -13.79
C ARG A 114 3.98 11.06 -13.90
N PRO A 115 4.95 10.89 -12.98
CA PRO A 115 6.28 11.47 -13.15
C PRO A 115 7.07 10.87 -14.32
N ARG A 116 6.65 9.71 -14.83
CA ARG A 116 7.27 8.96 -15.94
C ARG A 116 8.73 8.59 -15.65
N ARG A 117 8.98 8.03 -14.47
CA ARG A 117 10.32 7.59 -14.07
C ARG A 117 10.30 6.31 -13.27
N ILE A 118 11.48 5.70 -13.15
CA ILE A 118 11.78 4.69 -12.14
C ILE A 118 12.66 5.36 -11.10
N GLN A 119 12.31 5.18 -9.83
CA GLN A 119 13.09 5.71 -8.72
C GLN A 119 13.70 4.57 -7.91
N LYS A 120 15.01 4.68 -7.62
CA LYS A 120 15.72 3.76 -6.73
C LYS A 120 15.83 4.38 -5.34
N TYR A 121 15.40 3.64 -4.32
CA TYR A 121 15.54 4.00 -2.91
C TYR A 121 16.59 3.09 -2.28
N VAL A 122 17.59 3.71 -1.65
CA VAL A 122 18.71 3.02 -1.01
C VAL A 122 18.71 3.40 0.47
N ARG A 123 18.79 2.39 1.35
CA ARG A 123 18.97 2.63 2.77
C ARG A 123 20.41 3.08 3.03
N VAL A 124 20.57 4.33 3.44
CA VAL A 124 21.90 4.92 3.68
C VAL A 124 22.33 4.90 5.15
N ARG A 125 21.42 4.54 6.07
CA ARG A 125 21.70 4.42 7.51
C ARG A 125 20.88 3.28 8.13
N PRO A 126 21.43 2.55 9.13
CA PRO A 126 20.65 1.69 10.01
C PRO A 126 19.59 2.48 10.76
#